data_AF-A0A7Y5G3L2-F1
#
_entry.id   AF-A0A7Y5G3L2-F1
#
_cell.length_a   1.000
_cell.length_b   1.000
_cell.length_c   1.000
_cell.angle_alpha   90.00
_cell.angle_beta   90.00
_cell.angle_gamma   90.00
#
_symmetry.space_group_name_H-M   'P 1'
#
loop_
_entity.id
_entity.type
_entity.pdbx_description
1 polymer ?
#
loop_
_entity_poly.entity_id
_entity_poly.type
_entity_poly.pdbx_seq_one_letter_code
_entity_poly.pdbx_strand_id
1 'polypeptide(L)'
;MIILYNPPSTPSKKPHLPMSLLAVAALLEGEFDYEIVDGNLLDDPVSRITQIAQEKKAKALGVTVMPGPQLNHAVPQTQQIKRALPHLPIIWGG
;
A
#
# COMPACT_ATOMS: atom_id res chain seq x y z
N MET A 1 11.91 6.60 -3.15
CA MET A 1 10.65 5.90 -3.50
C MET A 1 10.10 5.08 -2.33
N ILE A 2 8.98 5.55 -1.77
CA ILE A 2 8.15 4.89 -0.77
C ILE A 2 6.81 4.52 -1.42
N ILE A 3 6.31 3.30 -1.20
CA ILE A 3 4.97 2.93 -1.66
C ILE A 3 4.01 3.07 -0.49
N LEU A 4 2.90 3.78 -0.68
CA LEU A 4 1.81 3.92 0.29
C LEU A 4 0.60 3.14 -0.22
N TYR A 5 0.21 2.07 0.46
CA TYR A 5 -0.84 1.17 0.02
C TYR A 5 -2.12 1.30 0.85
N ASN A 6 -3.24 1.52 0.16
CA ASN A 6 -4.61 1.46 0.69
C ASN A 6 -5.26 0.13 0.26
N PRO A 7 -5.33 -0.90 1.11
CA PRO A 7 -6.05 -2.11 0.80
C PRO A 7 -7.56 -1.84 0.64
N PRO A 8 -8.30 -2.72 -0.07
CA PRO A 8 -9.74 -2.57 -0.22
C PRO A 8 -10.45 -2.37 1.11
N SER A 9 -11.18 -1.27 1.24
CA SER A 9 -11.77 -0.83 2.51
C SER A 9 -13.21 -1.31 2.70
N THR A 10 -13.86 -1.73 1.61
CA THR A 10 -15.25 -2.21 1.59
C THR A 10 -15.37 -3.47 0.73
N PRO A 11 -16.37 -4.35 0.98
CA PRO A 11 -16.57 -5.55 0.16
C PRO A 11 -16.85 -5.24 -1.31
N SER A 12 -17.47 -4.10 -1.60
CA SER A 12 -17.74 -3.63 -2.96
C SER A 12 -16.60 -2.83 -3.59
N LYS A 13 -15.44 -2.72 -2.91
CA LYS A 13 -14.30 -1.88 -3.31
C LYS A 13 -14.71 -0.43 -3.64
N LYS A 14 -15.72 0.12 -2.97
CA LYS A 14 -16.11 1.51 -3.18
C LYS A 14 -14.92 2.42 -2.85
N PRO A 15 -14.45 3.25 -3.80
CA PRO A 15 -13.24 4.03 -3.60
C PRO A 15 -13.54 5.24 -2.71
N HIS A 16 -13.19 5.10 -1.43
CA HIS A 16 -13.11 6.21 -0.50
C HIS A 16 -11.69 6.78 -0.53
N LEU A 17 -11.57 8.11 -0.45
CA LEU A 17 -10.26 8.76 -0.41
C LEU A 17 -9.45 8.25 0.81
N PRO A 18 -8.20 7.78 0.61
CA PRO A 18 -7.37 7.29 1.70
C PRO A 18 -6.74 8.44 2.50
N MET A 19 -7.56 9.11 3.30
CA MET A 19 -7.16 10.33 4.02
C MET A 19 -5.94 10.12 4.93
N SER A 20 -5.80 8.95 5.57
CA SER A 20 -4.63 8.62 6.39
C SER A 20 -3.34 8.62 5.57
N LEU A 21 -3.36 8.06 4.36
CA LEU A 21 -2.19 8.06 3.48
C LEU A 21 -1.94 9.42 2.86
N LEU A 22 -2.98 10.19 2.53
CA LEU A 22 -2.82 11.55 2.02
C LEU A 22 -2.17 12.47 3.06
N ALA A 23 -2.50 12.30 4.35
CA ALA A 23 -1.85 13.04 5.43
C ALA A 23 -0.36 12.71 5.55
N VAL A 24 0.02 11.43 5.42
CA VAL A 24 1.43 11.01 5.39
C VAL A 24 2.14 11.52 4.13
N ALA A 25 1.51 11.38 2.96
CA ALA A 25 2.03 11.82 1.68
C ALA A 25 2.35 13.33 1.67
N ALA A 26 1.48 14.15 2.27
CA ALA A 26 1.70 15.59 2.39
C ALA A 26 2.98 15.96 3.17
N LEU A 27 3.43 15.11 4.09
CA LEU A 27 4.69 15.29 4.83
C LEU A 27 5.91 14.74 4.06
N LEU A 28 5.71 13.85 3.10
CA LEU A 28 6.76 13.30 2.25
C LEU A 28 7.01 14.16 1.02
N GLU A 29 6.02 14.94 0.59
CA GLU A 29 6.08 15.80 -0.59
C GLU A 29 7.30 16.74 -0.55
N GLY A 30 8.07 16.75 -1.64
CA GLY A 30 9.31 17.54 -1.75
C GLY A 30 10.55 16.93 -1.06
N GLU A 31 10.37 15.97 -0.14
CA GLU A 31 11.47 15.34 0.61
C GLU A 31 11.77 13.91 0.15
N PHE A 32 10.74 13.15 -0.24
CA PHE A 32 10.87 11.77 -0.69
C PHE A 32 9.97 11.49 -1.89
N ASP A 33 10.47 10.78 -2.90
CA ASP A 33 9.58 10.22 -3.91
C ASP A 33 8.65 9.18 -3.27
N TYR A 34 7.36 9.26 -3.58
CA TYR A 34 6.39 8.27 -3.16
C TYR A 34 5.35 7.98 -4.24
N GLU A 35 4.66 6.85 -4.10
CA GLU A 35 3.49 6.49 -4.92
C GLU A 35 2.39 5.92 -4.03
N ILE A 36 1.16 6.41 -4.22
CA ILE A 36 -0.02 5.85 -3.57
C ILE A 36 -0.63 4.78 -4.47
N VAL A 37 -0.79 3.58 -3.93
CA VAL A 37 -1.48 2.46 -4.58
C VAL A 37 -2.80 2.24 -3.87
N ASP A 38 -3.92 2.34 -4.61
CA ASP A 38 -5.24 2.09 -4.06
C ASP A 38 -5.79 0.74 -4.55
N GLY A 39 -5.93 -0.21 -3.64
CA GLY A 39 -6.49 -1.54 -3.89
C GLY A 39 -7.99 -1.53 -4.18
N ASN A 40 -8.70 -0.44 -3.88
CA ASN A 40 -10.10 -0.26 -4.30
C ASN A 40 -10.21 0.01 -5.81
N LEU A 41 -9.13 0.51 -6.45
CA LEU A 41 -9.10 0.83 -7.88
C LEU A 41 -8.40 -0.24 -8.74
N LEU A 42 -7.83 -1.26 -8.10
CA LEU A 42 -7.02 -2.28 -8.76
C LEU A 42 -7.60 -3.68 -8.56
N ASP A 43 -7.52 -4.47 -9.61
CA ASP A 43 -7.85 -5.90 -9.55
C ASP A 43 -6.74 -6.68 -8.83
N ASP A 44 -5.48 -6.39 -9.17
CA ASP A 44 -4.29 -7.01 -8.58
C ASP A 44 -3.29 -5.97 -8.03
N PRO A 45 -3.51 -5.47 -6.80
CA PRO A 45 -2.58 -4.54 -6.16
C PRO A 45 -1.24 -5.20 -5.80
N VAL A 46 -1.18 -6.51 -5.57
CA VAL A 46 0.07 -7.19 -5.17
C VAL A 46 1.07 -7.19 -6.32
N SER A 47 0.63 -7.56 -7.52
CA SER A 47 1.48 -7.50 -8.71
C SER A 47 1.92 -6.07 -9.02
N ARG A 48 1.01 -5.09 -8.90
CA ARG A 48 1.35 -3.68 -9.12
C ARG A 48 2.40 -3.15 -8.14
N ILE A 49 2.24 -3.45 -6.85
CA ILE A 49 3.21 -3.05 -5.81
C ILE A 49 4.56 -3.72 -6.07
N THR A 50 4.56 -5.01 -6.42
CA THR A 50 5.79 -5.76 -6.68
C THR A 50 6.54 -5.18 -7.88
N GLN A 51 5.82 -4.86 -8.96
CA GLN A 51 6.36 -4.20 -10.15
C GLN A 51 7.00 -2.84 -9.80
N ILE A 52 6.25 -1.94 -9.16
CA ILE A 52 6.75 -0.61 -8.77
C ILE A 52 7.98 -0.75 -7.89
N ALA A 53 7.94 -1.67 -6.92
CA ALA A 53 9.03 -1.85 -5.97
C ALA A 53 10.32 -2.29 -6.65
N GLN A 54 10.25 -3.13 -7.68
CA GLN A 54 11.41 -3.58 -8.46
C GLN A 54 11.91 -2.50 -9.41
N GLU A 55 11.01 -1.93 -10.23
CA GLU A 55 11.35 -0.92 -11.25
C GLU A 55 11.94 0.34 -10.62
N LYS A 56 11.32 0.83 -9.55
CA LYS A 56 11.70 2.08 -8.87
C LYS A 56 12.56 1.87 -7.62
N LYS A 57 12.98 0.62 -7.37
CA LYS A 57 13.83 0.24 -6.21
C LYS A 57 13.27 0.79 -4.89
N ALA A 58 12.00 0.49 -4.61
CA ALA A 58 11.31 0.99 -3.43
C ALA A 58 12.07 0.64 -2.14
N LYS A 59 12.08 1.60 -1.22
CA LYS A 59 12.80 1.47 0.06
C LYS A 59 11.90 0.99 1.19
N ALA A 60 10.59 1.22 1.07
CA ALA A 60 9.60 0.81 2.05
C ALA A 60 8.22 0.69 1.42
N LEU A 61 7.40 -0.16 2.01
CA LEU A 61 5.95 -0.23 1.78
C LEU A 61 5.24 0.17 3.08
N GLY A 62 4.58 1.33 3.07
CA GLY A 62 3.62 1.72 4.10
C GLY A 62 2.24 1.18 3.75
N VAL A 63 1.53 0.59 4.70
CA VAL A 63 0.17 0.05 4.51
C VAL A 63 -0.74 0.66 5.58
N THR A 64 -1.83 1.31 5.14
CA THR A 64 -2.91 1.70 6.06
C THR A 64 -3.80 0.50 6.33
N VAL A 65 -4.10 0.22 7.60
CA VAL A 65 -4.92 -0.92 8.01
C VAL A 65 -5.88 -0.49 9.09
N MET A 66 -7.18 -0.60 8.79
CA MET A 66 -8.27 -0.49 9.74
C MET A 66 -8.93 -1.87 9.94
N PRO A 67 -9.65 -2.11 11.07
CA PRO A 67 -10.44 -3.31 11.26
C PRO A 67 -11.46 -3.53 10.13
N GLY A 68 -11.94 -4.78 10.00
CA GLY A 68 -12.97 -5.15 9.04
C GLY A 68 -12.40 -5.62 7.68
N PRO A 69 -13.06 -5.31 6.55
CA PRO A 69 -12.68 -5.82 5.23
C PRO A 69 -11.22 -5.57 4.87
N GLN A 70 -10.68 -4.41 5.27
CA GLN A 70 -9.31 -4.03 4.97
C GLN A 70 -8.28 -5.00 5.57
N LEU A 71 -8.50 -5.48 6.79
CA LEU A 71 -7.62 -6.46 7.42
C LEU A 71 -7.60 -7.81 6.66
N ASN A 72 -8.76 -8.25 6.17
CA ASN A 72 -8.90 -9.49 5.38
C ASN A 72 -8.12 -9.43 4.07
N HIS A 73 -7.91 -8.24 3.51
CA HIS A 73 -7.08 -8.04 2.33
C HIS A 73 -5.60 -7.79 2.70
N ALA A 74 -5.34 -6.90 3.65
CA ALA A 74 -4.00 -6.48 4.04
C ALA A 74 -3.11 -7.65 4.48
N VAL A 75 -3.62 -8.55 5.32
CA VAL A 75 -2.84 -9.70 5.83
C VAL A 75 -2.35 -10.61 4.69
N PRO A 76 -3.21 -11.22 3.85
CA PRO A 76 -2.73 -12.11 2.79
C PRO A 76 -1.91 -11.36 1.72
N GLN A 77 -2.26 -10.11 1.40
CA GLN A 77 -1.54 -9.34 0.39
C GLN A 77 -0.11 -9.00 0.84
N THR A 78 0.06 -8.52 2.08
CA THR A 78 1.40 -8.21 2.60
C THR A 78 2.24 -9.46 2.81
N GLN A 79 1.65 -10.61 3.15
CA GLN A 79 2.36 -11.88 3.17
C GLN A 79 2.89 -12.26 1.78
N GLN A 80 2.06 -12.11 0.73
CA GLN A 80 2.49 -12.37 -0.65
C GLN A 80 3.59 -11.42 -1.08
N ILE A 81 3.44 -10.12 -0.79
CA ILE A 81 4.48 -9.11 -1.08
C ILE A 81 5.77 -9.44 -0.32
N LYS A 82 5.70 -9.85 0.95
CA LYS A 82 6.90 -10.20 1.74
C LYS A 82 7.62 -11.42 1.19
N ARG A 83 6.89 -12.41 0.65
CA ARG A 83 7.48 -13.57 -0.03
C ARG A 83 8.18 -13.16 -1.32
N ALA A 84 7.56 -12.27 -2.12
CA ALA A 84 8.12 -11.79 -3.37
C ALA A 84 9.31 -10.82 -3.16
N LEU A 85 9.27 -10.03 -2.09
CA LEU A 85 10.25 -9.00 -1.75
C LEU A 85 10.72 -9.13 -0.29
N PRO A 86 11.51 -10.17 0.06
CA PRO A 86 11.90 -10.44 1.45
C PRO A 86 12.64 -9.29 2.12
N HIS A 87 13.38 -8.49 1.36
CA HIS A 87 14.18 -7.37 1.86
C HIS A 87 13.39 -6.07 2.02
N LEU A 88 12.21 -5.95 1.42
CA LEU A 88 11.41 -4.72 1.52
C LEU A 88 10.80 -4.64 2.94
N PRO A 89 11.08 -3.58 3.72
CA PRO A 89 10.38 -3.36 4.97
C PRO A 89 8.92 -3.00 4.69
N ILE A 90 8.02 -3.64 5.42
CA ILE A 90 6.57 -3.40 5.36
C ILE A 90 6.19 -2.77 6.70
N ILE A 91 5.68 -1.54 6.67
CA ILE A 91 5.28 -0.76 7.83
C ILE A 91 3.76 -0.69 7.85
N TRP A 92 3.16 -1.17 8.93
CA TRP A 92 1.72 -1.10 9.15
C TRP A 92 1.39 0.09 10.04
N GLY A 93 0.33 0.81 9.70
CA GLY A 93 -0.26 1.88 10.51
C GLY A 93 -1.72 2.10 10.12
N GLY A 94 -2.41 3.01 10.79
CA GLY A 94 -3.85 3.24 10.56
C GLY A 94 -4.64 3.30 11.86
#